data_AF-A0A3N1D068-F1
#
_entry.id   AF-A0A3N1D068-F1
#
_cell.length_a   1.000
_cell.length_b   1.000
_cell.length_c   1.000
_cell.angle_alpha   90.00
_cell.angle_beta   90.00
_cell.angle_gamma   90.00
#
_symmetry.space_group_name_H-M   'P 1'
#
loop_
_entity.id
_entity.type
_entity.pdbx_description
1 polymer ?
#
loop_
_entity_poly.entity_id
_entity_poly.type
_entity_poly.pdbx_seq_one_letter_code
_entity_poly.pdbx_strand_id
1 'polypeptide(L)'
;MAAERCTGPDDGHMGDTPTQEQVDRIIKFLAKRQEEAEHARLAEEERRKRGKQDGAFAELEGRGRAEVQNRPEVKTWSAALRELFDSTGISPGLFCLTKGVDKGSLSRYLNGKRVPKTQRLLDDLFALRDAAGTPVPKAVREQLLQLHRDALGAAHPHEYRVLKVREELAEAADQLRATRQHAQHLQEQLDGLNARLDEHHGRLALLSAENDRIRAEQDDYTAGLQTEIEELTRQLTQARRERDEARARCDELTEHLQALDPEDDDPENTGDPNHPTGKPEHAELLARIENLEKLLDKALYQRDEAFRTLNHYLSPRETGHVPSNETHS
;
A
#
# COMPACT_ATOMS: atom_id res chain seq x y z
N MET A 1 -135.02 16.86 -32.29
CA MET A 1 -135.32 18.00 -31.39
C MET A 1 -134.17 18.08 -30.40
N ALA A 2 -133.34 19.11 -30.27
CA ALA A 2 -133.22 20.46 -30.80
C ALA A 2 -131.70 20.69 -30.99
N ALA A 3 -131.19 21.14 -32.14
CA ALA A 3 -131.28 22.50 -32.71
C ALA A 3 -130.61 23.56 -31.83
N GLU A 4 -129.76 24.35 -32.50
CA GLU A 4 -129.23 25.68 -32.15
C GLU A 4 -127.86 25.70 -31.44
N ARG A 5 -126.88 26.53 -31.82
CA ARG A 5 -126.75 27.55 -32.87
C ARG A 5 -125.24 27.93 -32.95
N CYS A 6 -124.85 28.44 -34.13
CA CYS A 6 -123.92 29.55 -34.42
C CYS A 6 -122.84 29.88 -33.37
N THR A 7 -121.57 30.02 -33.71
CA THR A 7 -121.02 31.15 -34.50
C THR A 7 -119.62 30.83 -35.04
N GLY A 8 -119.38 31.03 -36.34
CA GLY A 8 -118.10 31.64 -36.78
C GLY A 8 -118.24 33.17 -36.75
N PRO A 9 -117.29 33.96 -37.24
CA PRO A 9 -115.91 33.69 -37.66
C PRO A 9 -114.91 34.38 -36.71
N ASP A 10 -113.62 34.02 -36.75
CA ASP A 10 -112.62 34.96 -36.24
C ASP A 10 -111.37 34.93 -37.10
N ASP A 11 -110.94 36.15 -37.38
CA ASP A 11 -110.08 36.54 -38.47
C ASP A 11 -108.61 36.26 -38.17
N GLY A 12 -107.86 35.95 -39.24
CA GLY A 12 -106.50 36.46 -39.41
C GLY A 12 -105.56 36.35 -38.22
N HIS A 13 -105.02 35.16 -37.98
CA HIS A 13 -103.59 35.09 -37.69
C HIS A 13 -102.92 34.45 -38.89
N MET A 14 -102.40 35.34 -39.75
CA MET A 14 -101.23 35.06 -40.57
C MET A 14 -100.31 34.19 -39.74
N GLY A 15 -100.19 32.92 -40.12
CA GLY A 15 -99.08 32.13 -39.64
C GLY A 15 -97.85 32.94 -40.01
N ASP A 16 -97.20 33.50 -39.00
CA ASP A 16 -95.84 34.01 -39.12
C ASP A 16 -95.07 32.85 -39.72
N THR A 17 -94.93 32.86 -41.04
CA THR A 17 -93.96 32.02 -41.72
C THR A 17 -92.68 32.38 -41.01
N PRO A 18 -92.08 31.44 -40.25
CA PRO A 18 -90.93 31.75 -39.44
C PRO A 18 -89.96 32.45 -40.36
N THR A 19 -89.60 33.68 -40.02
CA THR A 19 -88.68 34.45 -40.83
C THR A 19 -87.47 33.56 -41.11
N GLN A 20 -86.87 33.66 -42.30
CA GLN A 20 -85.81 32.74 -42.70
C GLN A 20 -84.72 32.57 -41.61
N GLU A 21 -84.46 33.64 -40.83
CA GLU A 21 -83.62 33.61 -39.63
C GLU A 21 -84.10 32.69 -38.49
N GLN A 22 -85.40 32.59 -38.22
CA GLN A 22 -85.97 31.68 -37.23
C GLN A 22 -85.85 30.22 -37.68
N VAL A 23 -86.09 29.94 -38.97
CA VAL A 23 -85.88 28.60 -39.53
C VAL A 23 -84.39 28.22 -39.45
N ASP A 24 -83.49 29.13 -39.83
CA ASP A 24 -82.05 28.90 -39.75
C ASP A 24 -81.58 28.69 -38.31
N ARG A 25 -82.14 29.41 -37.33
CA ARG A 25 -81.84 29.17 -35.90
C ARG A 25 -82.30 27.79 -35.44
N ILE A 26 -83.48 27.35 -35.87
CA ILE A 26 -84.00 26.02 -35.52
C ILE A 26 -83.15 24.92 -36.18
N ILE A 27 -82.80 25.06 -37.47
CA ILE A 27 -81.93 24.11 -38.17
C ILE A 27 -80.56 24.05 -37.49
N LYS A 28 -79.97 25.19 -37.16
CA LYS A 28 -78.67 25.26 -36.48
C LYS A 28 -78.72 24.69 -35.06
N PHE A 29 -79.84 24.86 -34.35
CA PHE A 29 -80.07 24.26 -33.04
C PHE A 29 -80.22 22.73 -33.15
N LEU A 30 -80.96 22.22 -34.13
CA LEU A 30 -81.13 20.79 -34.36
C LEU A 30 -79.82 20.12 -34.80
N ALA A 31 -79.05 20.75 -35.67
CA ALA A 31 -77.72 20.27 -36.08
C ALA A 31 -76.76 20.20 -34.89
N LYS A 32 -76.69 21.26 -34.07
CA LYS A 32 -75.89 21.27 -32.84
C LYS A 32 -76.32 20.16 -31.87
N ARG A 33 -77.63 19.91 -31.75
CA ARG A 33 -78.14 18.85 -30.88
C ARG A 33 -77.84 17.44 -31.41
N GLN A 34 -77.77 17.27 -32.73
CA GLN A 34 -77.34 16.02 -33.35
C GLN A 34 -75.85 15.78 -33.12
N GLU A 35 -75.00 16.79 -33.30
CA GLU A 35 -73.56 16.70 -33.00
C GLU A 35 -73.31 16.37 -31.52
N GLU A 36 -74.01 17.03 -30.60
CA GLU A 36 -73.92 16.73 -29.15
C GLU A 36 -74.34 15.28 -28.83
N ALA A 37 -75.37 14.75 -29.50
CA ALA A 37 -75.82 13.38 -29.32
C ALA A 37 -74.83 12.35 -29.89
N GLU A 38 -74.18 12.64 -31.02
CA GLU A 38 -73.14 11.78 -31.59
C GLU A 38 -71.88 11.77 -30.74
N HIS A 39 -71.45 12.93 -30.23
CA HIS A 39 -70.34 13.02 -29.28
C HIS A 39 -70.65 12.26 -27.98
N ALA A 40 -71.89 12.33 -27.47
CA ALA A 40 -72.30 11.57 -26.30
C ALA A 40 -72.26 10.04 -26.55
N ARG A 41 -72.71 9.59 -27.73
CA ARG A 41 -72.65 8.17 -28.12
C ARG A 41 -71.21 7.67 -28.28
N LEU A 42 -70.35 8.44 -28.95
CA LEU A 42 -68.93 8.12 -29.08
C LEU A 42 -68.23 8.06 -27.71
N ALA A 43 -68.54 9.00 -26.81
CA ALA A 43 -67.99 9.00 -25.45
C ALA A 43 -68.46 7.79 -24.62
N GLU A 44 -69.70 7.35 -24.76
CA GLU A 44 -70.22 6.17 -24.07
C GLU A 44 -69.63 4.86 -24.64
N GLU A 45 -69.45 4.79 -25.96
CA GLU A 45 -68.80 3.66 -26.62
C GLU A 45 -67.31 3.56 -26.22
N GLU A 46 -66.61 4.68 -26.13
CA GLU A 46 -65.25 4.71 -25.60
C GLU A 46 -65.18 4.30 -24.13
N ARG A 47 -66.14 4.72 -23.29
CA ARG A 47 -66.20 4.26 -21.88
C ARG A 47 -66.44 2.75 -21.79
N ARG A 48 -67.29 2.19 -22.64
CA ARG A 48 -67.50 0.73 -22.74
C ARG A 48 -66.26 0.01 -23.24
N LYS A 49 -65.55 0.55 -24.23
CA LYS A 49 -64.28 -0.01 -24.73
C LYS A 49 -63.18 0.02 -23.67
N ARG A 50 -63.04 1.14 -22.94
CA ARG A 50 -62.09 1.27 -21.81
C ARG A 50 -62.42 0.31 -20.68
N GLY A 51 -63.69 0.24 -20.24
CA GLY A 51 -64.10 -0.70 -19.19
C GLY A 51 -63.90 -2.18 -19.55
N LYS A 52 -64.05 -2.53 -20.84
CA LYS A 52 -63.81 -3.90 -21.33
C LYS A 52 -62.31 -4.22 -21.45
N GLN A 53 -61.47 -3.24 -21.80
CA GLN A 53 -60.01 -3.37 -21.79
C GLN A 53 -59.45 -3.47 -20.37
N ASP A 54 -59.95 -2.67 -19.44
CA ASP A 54 -59.53 -2.69 -18.03
C ASP A 54 -59.91 -4.02 -17.34
N GLY A 55 -61.11 -4.55 -17.64
CA GLY A 55 -61.53 -5.87 -17.17
C GLY A 55 -60.67 -7.02 -17.71
N ALA A 56 -60.32 -6.98 -19.00
CA ALA A 56 -59.47 -8.00 -19.63
C ALA A 56 -58.03 -7.99 -19.09
N PHE A 57 -57.48 -6.80 -18.79
CA PHE A 57 -56.15 -6.67 -18.20
C PHE A 57 -56.11 -7.20 -16.75
N ALA A 58 -57.16 -6.93 -15.95
CA ALA A 58 -57.28 -7.44 -14.59
C ALA A 58 -57.40 -8.97 -14.53
N GLU A 59 -58.09 -9.59 -15.50
CA GLU A 59 -58.26 -11.05 -15.56
C GLU A 59 -56.97 -11.77 -15.99
N LEU A 60 -56.18 -11.18 -16.88
CA LEU A 60 -54.85 -11.67 -17.27
C LEU A 60 -53.82 -11.53 -16.14
N GLU A 61 -53.83 -10.41 -15.40
CA GLU A 61 -53.01 -10.27 -14.19
C GLU A 61 -53.40 -11.29 -13.10
N GLY A 62 -54.69 -11.60 -12.97
CA GLY A 62 -55.20 -12.61 -12.02
C GLY A 62 -54.66 -14.02 -12.31
N ARG A 63 -54.66 -14.43 -13.59
CA ARG A 63 -54.10 -15.73 -14.01
C ARG A 63 -52.59 -15.79 -13.84
N GLY A 64 -51.86 -14.74 -14.21
CA GLY A 64 -50.39 -14.67 -14.00
C GLY A 64 -49.99 -14.73 -12.52
N ARG A 65 -50.78 -14.14 -11.60
CA ARG A 65 -50.52 -14.23 -10.15
C ARG A 65 -50.75 -15.63 -9.58
N ALA A 66 -51.74 -16.36 -10.06
CA ALA A 66 -52.01 -17.73 -9.63
C ALA A 66 -50.94 -18.73 -10.12
N GLU A 67 -50.39 -18.50 -11.31
CA GLU A 67 -49.28 -19.31 -11.86
C GLU A 67 -47.97 -19.08 -11.10
N VAL A 68 -47.68 -17.85 -10.66
CA VAL A 68 -46.48 -17.54 -9.86
C VAL A 68 -46.53 -18.20 -8.47
N GLN A 69 -47.70 -18.22 -7.82
CA GLN A 69 -47.86 -18.87 -6.50
C GLN A 69 -47.68 -20.40 -6.57
N ASN A 70 -47.90 -21.01 -7.74
CA ASN A 70 -47.85 -22.47 -7.89
C ASN A 70 -46.47 -23.03 -8.19
N ARG A 71 -45.47 -22.18 -8.47
CA ARG A 71 -44.10 -22.59 -8.76
C ARG A 71 -43.45 -23.24 -7.54
N PRO A 72 -42.70 -24.35 -7.71
CA PRO A 72 -42.13 -25.09 -6.60
C PRO A 72 -41.12 -24.24 -5.80
N GLU A 73 -40.36 -23.37 -6.46
CA GLU A 73 -39.37 -22.49 -5.82
C GLU A 73 -40.03 -21.49 -4.87
N VAL A 74 -41.15 -20.89 -5.29
CA VAL A 74 -41.94 -19.93 -4.48
C VAL A 74 -42.59 -20.62 -3.30
N LYS A 75 -43.07 -21.86 -3.47
CA LYS A 75 -43.65 -22.67 -2.38
C LYS A 75 -42.60 -23.02 -1.33
N THR A 76 -41.46 -23.56 -1.74
CA THR A 76 -40.34 -23.92 -0.85
C THR A 76 -39.85 -22.69 -0.09
N TRP A 77 -39.67 -21.56 -0.77
CA TRP A 77 -39.27 -20.31 -0.13
C TRP A 77 -40.32 -19.78 0.85
N SER A 78 -41.61 -19.78 0.49
CA SER A 78 -42.67 -19.30 1.39
C SER A 78 -42.85 -20.18 2.63
N ALA A 79 -42.65 -21.50 2.51
CA ALA A 79 -42.67 -22.43 3.63
C ALA A 79 -41.50 -22.17 4.60
N ALA A 80 -40.29 -22.05 4.07
CA ALA A 80 -39.10 -21.73 4.86
C ALA A 80 -39.20 -20.34 5.53
N LEU A 81 -39.80 -19.36 4.84
CA LEU A 81 -40.04 -18.03 5.39
C LEU A 81 -41.06 -18.06 6.54
N ARG A 82 -42.13 -18.87 6.43
CA ARG A 82 -43.09 -19.04 7.54
C ARG A 82 -42.42 -19.68 8.75
N GLU A 83 -41.66 -20.75 8.53
CA GLU A 83 -40.93 -21.42 9.61
C GLU A 83 -39.96 -20.45 10.31
N LEU A 84 -39.23 -19.64 9.54
CA LEU A 84 -38.36 -18.59 10.09
C LEU A 84 -39.18 -17.55 10.88
N PHE A 85 -40.30 -17.10 10.34
CA PHE A 85 -41.15 -16.10 10.98
C PHE A 85 -41.75 -16.63 12.29
N ASP A 86 -42.29 -17.84 12.28
CA ASP A 86 -42.89 -18.49 13.45
C ASP A 86 -41.83 -18.71 14.55
N SER A 87 -40.59 -19.03 14.16
CA SER A 87 -39.47 -19.17 15.10
C SER A 87 -39.09 -17.86 15.81
N THR A 88 -39.48 -16.69 15.29
CA THR A 88 -39.21 -15.41 15.96
C THR A 88 -40.13 -15.16 17.16
N GLY A 89 -41.26 -15.86 17.27
CA GLY A 89 -42.25 -15.68 18.35
C GLY A 89 -42.99 -14.33 18.32
N ILE A 90 -42.78 -13.51 17.29
CA ILE A 90 -43.38 -12.18 17.17
C ILE A 90 -44.69 -12.26 16.38
N SER A 91 -45.72 -11.54 16.84
CA SER A 91 -46.96 -11.45 16.09
C SER A 91 -46.76 -10.68 14.76
N PRO A 92 -47.43 -11.08 13.66
CA PRO A 92 -47.36 -10.35 12.38
C PRO A 92 -47.69 -8.86 12.50
N GLY A 93 -48.61 -8.50 13.40
CA GLY A 93 -48.98 -7.10 13.66
C GLY A 93 -47.86 -6.30 14.32
N LEU A 94 -47.20 -6.88 15.32
CA LEU A 94 -46.06 -6.23 15.98
C LEU A 94 -44.87 -6.09 15.03
N PHE A 95 -44.59 -7.10 14.22
CA PHE A 95 -43.54 -7.02 13.20
C PHE A 95 -43.79 -5.90 12.18
N CYS A 96 -45.03 -5.81 11.66
CA CYS A 96 -45.41 -4.77 10.70
C CYS A 96 -45.26 -3.36 11.28
N LEU A 97 -45.63 -3.17 12.55
CA LEU A 97 -45.50 -1.90 13.25
C LEU A 97 -44.02 -1.51 13.46
N THR A 98 -43.18 -2.45 13.88
CA THR A 98 -41.76 -2.20 14.18
C THR A 98 -40.92 -1.96 12.93
N LYS A 99 -41.24 -2.63 11.81
CA LYS A 99 -40.42 -2.57 10.57
C LYS A 99 -41.04 -1.74 9.44
N GLY A 100 -42.25 -1.20 9.65
CA GLY A 100 -42.95 -0.37 8.67
C GLY A 100 -43.43 -1.13 7.42
N VAL A 101 -43.67 -2.44 7.56
CA VAL A 101 -44.17 -3.29 6.47
C VAL A 101 -45.69 -3.35 6.56
N ASP A 102 -46.38 -3.19 5.43
CA ASP A 102 -47.84 -3.35 5.39
C ASP A 102 -48.26 -4.79 5.70
N LYS A 103 -49.29 -4.95 6.54
CA LYS A 103 -49.83 -6.25 6.98
C LYS A 103 -50.33 -7.08 5.79
N GLY A 104 -50.93 -6.43 4.79
CA GLY A 104 -51.37 -7.09 3.56
C GLY A 104 -50.19 -7.62 2.73
N SER A 105 -49.09 -6.88 2.70
CA SER A 105 -47.85 -7.25 2.02
C SER A 105 -47.14 -8.41 2.70
N LEU A 106 -47.01 -8.39 4.04
CA LEU A 106 -46.42 -9.49 4.81
C LEU A 106 -47.22 -10.79 4.63
N SER A 107 -48.55 -10.72 4.71
CA SER A 107 -49.40 -11.90 4.49
C SER A 107 -49.27 -12.46 3.07
N ARG A 108 -49.11 -11.60 2.05
CA ARG A 108 -48.88 -12.03 0.67
C ARG A 108 -47.51 -12.70 0.49
N TYR A 109 -46.48 -12.23 1.19
CA TYR A 109 -45.15 -12.84 1.19
C TYR A 109 -45.15 -14.22 1.87
N LEU A 110 -45.70 -14.30 3.09
CA LEU A 110 -45.83 -15.55 3.83
C LEU A 110 -46.68 -16.59 3.09
N ASN A 111 -47.65 -16.16 2.28
CA ASN A 111 -48.50 -17.08 1.51
C ASN A 111 -47.96 -17.42 0.11
N GLY A 112 -46.78 -16.91 -0.27
CA GLY A 112 -46.21 -17.12 -1.60
C GLY A 112 -47.00 -16.45 -2.72
N LYS A 113 -47.94 -15.56 -2.40
CA LYS A 113 -48.70 -14.77 -3.40
C LYS A 113 -47.86 -13.66 -4.02
N ARG A 114 -46.74 -13.30 -3.36
CA ARG A 114 -45.77 -12.33 -3.81
C ARG A 114 -44.40 -12.70 -3.25
N VAL A 115 -43.33 -12.43 -3.99
CA VAL A 115 -41.96 -12.51 -3.47
C VAL A 115 -41.46 -11.08 -3.23
N PRO A 116 -40.84 -10.77 -2.07
CA PRO A 116 -40.21 -9.49 -1.80
C PRO A 116 -39.15 -9.17 -2.87
N LYS A 117 -39.05 -7.91 -3.28
CA LYS A 117 -38.03 -7.46 -4.23
C LYS A 117 -36.65 -7.24 -3.60
N THR A 118 -36.62 -7.07 -2.28
CA THR A 118 -35.43 -6.71 -1.50
C THR A 118 -35.23 -7.72 -0.38
N GLN A 119 -33.97 -8.05 -0.10
CA GLN A 119 -33.55 -8.95 0.98
C GLN A 119 -33.81 -8.40 2.39
N ARG A 120 -34.14 -7.10 2.50
CA ARG A 120 -34.42 -6.39 3.77
C ARG A 120 -35.38 -7.12 4.72
N LEU A 121 -36.40 -7.81 4.19
CA LEU A 121 -37.32 -8.58 5.02
C LEU A 121 -36.59 -9.72 5.76
N LEU A 122 -35.68 -10.41 5.08
CA LEU A 122 -34.86 -11.47 5.68
C LEU A 122 -33.84 -10.87 6.65
N ASP A 123 -33.19 -9.77 6.27
CA ASP A 123 -32.23 -9.08 7.15
C ASP A 123 -32.89 -8.63 8.46
N ASP A 124 -34.11 -8.10 8.38
CA ASP A 124 -34.89 -7.68 9.54
C ASP A 124 -35.28 -8.87 10.44
N LEU A 125 -35.64 -10.01 9.85
CA LEU A 125 -35.95 -11.24 10.60
C LEU A 125 -34.70 -11.84 11.26
N PHE A 126 -33.57 -11.83 10.55
CA PHE A 126 -32.30 -12.27 11.10
C PHE A 126 -31.84 -11.37 12.26
N ALA A 127 -31.91 -10.05 12.09
CA ALA A 127 -31.57 -9.10 13.15
C ALA A 127 -32.46 -9.26 14.39
N LEU A 128 -33.76 -9.56 14.21
CA LEU A 128 -34.65 -9.86 15.33
C LEU A 128 -34.27 -11.15 16.06
N ARG A 129 -33.86 -12.19 15.33
CA ARG A 129 -33.37 -13.43 15.94
C ARG A 129 -32.03 -13.28 16.66
N ASP A 130 -31.14 -12.47 16.10
CA ASP A 130 -29.87 -12.12 16.72
C ASP A 130 -30.11 -11.34 18.02
N ALA A 131 -31.04 -10.38 18.01
CA ALA A 131 -31.45 -9.65 19.20
C ALA A 131 -32.17 -10.53 20.25
N ALA A 132 -32.91 -11.56 19.81
CA ALA A 132 -33.54 -12.55 20.68
C ALA A 132 -32.58 -13.64 21.20
N GLY A 133 -31.28 -13.54 20.90
CA GLY A 133 -30.24 -14.45 21.41
C GLY A 133 -30.22 -15.83 20.75
N THR A 134 -30.97 -16.05 19.67
CA THR A 134 -30.97 -17.33 18.94
C THR A 134 -30.46 -17.12 17.51
N PRO A 135 -29.16 -16.87 17.32
CA PRO A 135 -28.59 -16.51 16.04
C PRO A 135 -28.73 -17.65 15.04
N VAL A 136 -29.24 -17.32 13.84
CA VAL A 136 -29.32 -18.29 12.74
C VAL A 136 -27.91 -18.56 12.21
N PRO A 137 -27.47 -19.84 12.10
CA PRO A 137 -26.17 -20.18 11.54
C PRO A 137 -25.97 -19.61 10.14
N LYS A 138 -24.75 -19.21 9.80
CA LYS A 138 -24.42 -18.57 8.52
C LYS A 138 -24.86 -19.42 7.31
N ALA A 139 -24.63 -20.73 7.36
CA ALA A 139 -25.03 -21.67 6.30
C ALA A 139 -26.55 -21.65 6.04
N VAL A 140 -27.37 -21.55 7.09
CA VAL A 140 -28.83 -21.47 6.97
C VAL A 140 -29.27 -20.12 6.40
N ARG A 141 -28.56 -19.03 6.75
CA ARG A 141 -28.81 -17.70 6.14
C ARG A 141 -28.54 -17.70 4.64
N GLU A 142 -27.38 -18.24 4.25
CA GLU A 142 -26.99 -18.36 2.84
C GLU A 142 -27.99 -19.21 2.05
N GLN A 143 -28.44 -20.33 2.63
CA GLN A 143 -29.47 -21.18 2.03
C GLN A 143 -30.82 -20.46 1.85
N LEU A 144 -31.27 -19.69 2.84
CA LEU A 144 -32.52 -18.92 2.76
C LEU A 144 -32.42 -17.77 1.74
N LEU A 145 -31.27 -17.11 1.65
CA LEU A 145 -30.99 -16.12 0.62
C LEU A 145 -30.98 -16.73 -0.78
N GLN A 146 -30.43 -17.94 -0.92
CA GLN A 146 -30.47 -18.67 -2.19
C GLN A 146 -31.89 -19.04 -2.60
N LEU A 147 -32.68 -19.60 -1.68
CA LEU A 147 -34.10 -19.89 -1.91
C LEU A 147 -34.89 -18.63 -2.31
N HIS A 148 -34.55 -17.48 -1.71
CA HIS A 148 -35.15 -16.19 -2.08
C HIS A 148 -34.80 -15.78 -3.51
N ARG A 149 -33.53 -15.91 -3.92
CA ARG A 149 -33.08 -15.63 -5.28
C ARG A 149 -33.76 -16.54 -6.29
N ASP A 150 -33.87 -17.82 -6.00
CA ASP A 150 -34.51 -18.80 -6.88
C ASP A 150 -36.01 -18.51 -7.04
N ALA A 151 -36.69 -18.21 -5.93
CA ALA A 151 -38.09 -17.79 -5.94
C ALA A 151 -38.30 -16.46 -6.68
N LEU A 152 -37.38 -15.49 -6.56
CA LEU A 152 -37.44 -14.21 -7.25
C LEU A 152 -37.18 -14.38 -8.76
N GLY A 153 -36.23 -15.23 -9.15
CA GLY A 153 -35.96 -15.58 -10.54
C GLY A 153 -37.16 -16.24 -11.23
N ALA A 154 -37.85 -17.12 -10.51
CA ALA A 154 -39.08 -17.73 -11.00
C ALA A 154 -40.25 -16.72 -11.05
N ALA A 155 -40.50 -15.96 -9.99
CA ALA A 155 -41.66 -15.06 -9.91
C ALA A 155 -41.53 -13.80 -10.77
N HIS A 156 -40.34 -13.19 -10.78
CA HIS A 156 -40.10 -11.86 -11.35
C HIS A 156 -38.70 -11.77 -12.02
N PRO A 157 -38.54 -12.31 -13.25
CA PRO A 157 -37.23 -12.38 -13.93
C PRO A 157 -36.54 -11.03 -14.14
N HIS A 158 -37.30 -9.94 -14.32
CA HIS A 158 -36.73 -8.59 -14.44
C HIS A 158 -36.11 -8.09 -13.13
N GLU A 159 -36.81 -8.27 -12.01
CA GLU A 159 -36.32 -7.87 -10.68
C GLU A 159 -35.10 -8.71 -10.27
N TYR A 160 -35.10 -10.00 -10.61
CA TYR A 160 -33.94 -10.86 -10.41
C TYR A 160 -32.70 -10.37 -11.17
N ARG A 161 -32.83 -9.93 -12.42
CA ARG A 161 -31.72 -9.33 -13.19
C ARG A 161 -31.17 -8.08 -12.52
N VAL A 162 -32.04 -7.20 -12.01
CA VAL A 162 -31.62 -5.99 -11.28
C VAL A 162 -30.90 -6.35 -9.98
N LEU A 163 -31.40 -7.34 -9.24
CA LEU A 163 -30.73 -7.85 -8.03
C LEU A 163 -29.33 -8.36 -8.37
N LYS A 164 -29.21 -9.21 -9.39
CA LYS A 164 -27.93 -9.78 -9.81
C LYS A 164 -26.90 -8.70 -10.18
N VAL A 165 -27.30 -7.72 -10.98
CA VAL A 165 -26.42 -6.59 -11.35
C VAL A 165 -26.00 -5.77 -10.12
N ARG A 166 -26.88 -5.61 -9.12
CA ARG A 166 -26.53 -4.93 -7.86
C ARG A 166 -25.55 -5.74 -7.02
N GLU A 167 -25.71 -7.06 -6.96
CA GLU A 167 -24.78 -7.95 -6.27
C GLU A 167 -23.39 -7.92 -6.94
N GLU A 168 -23.33 -8.02 -8.28
CA GLU A 168 -22.10 -7.90 -9.06
C GLU A 168 -21.42 -6.53 -8.86
N LEU A 169 -22.20 -5.44 -8.83
CA LEU A 169 -21.68 -4.10 -8.58
C LEU A 169 -21.12 -3.96 -7.15
N ALA A 170 -21.80 -4.52 -6.15
CA ALA A 170 -21.34 -4.50 -4.77
C ALA A 170 -20.02 -5.28 -4.63
N GLU A 171 -19.95 -6.48 -5.21
CA GLU A 171 -18.74 -7.29 -5.23
C GLU A 171 -17.58 -6.56 -5.93
N ALA A 172 -17.81 -6.00 -7.11
CA ALA A 172 -16.80 -5.22 -7.82
C ALA A 172 -16.34 -3.99 -7.02
N ALA A 173 -17.26 -3.31 -6.32
CA ALA A 173 -16.93 -2.16 -5.48
C ALA A 173 -16.11 -2.56 -4.23
N ASP A 174 -16.35 -3.73 -3.66
CA ASP A 174 -15.59 -4.27 -2.54
C ASP A 174 -14.20 -4.73 -2.99
N GLN A 175 -14.10 -5.43 -4.13
CA GLN A 175 -12.82 -5.80 -4.76
C GLN A 175 -11.98 -4.58 -5.11
N LEU A 176 -12.61 -3.53 -5.65
CA LEU A 176 -11.93 -2.27 -5.96
C LEU A 176 -11.41 -1.56 -4.69
N ARG A 177 -12.17 -1.62 -3.59
CA ARG A 177 -11.71 -1.08 -2.30
C ARG A 177 -10.53 -1.88 -1.75
N ALA A 178 -10.60 -3.21 -1.77
CA ALA A 178 -9.53 -4.07 -1.31
C ALA A 178 -8.23 -3.89 -2.12
N THR A 179 -8.34 -3.84 -3.46
CA THR A 179 -7.19 -3.62 -4.35
C THR A 179 -6.56 -2.25 -4.16
N ARG A 180 -7.36 -1.19 -3.94
CA ARG A 180 -6.84 0.15 -3.61
C ARG A 180 -6.08 0.18 -2.29
N GLN A 181 -6.64 -0.45 -1.25
CA GLN A 181 -5.96 -0.54 0.05
C GLN A 181 -4.65 -1.32 -0.07
N HIS A 182 -4.64 -2.40 -0.84
CA HIS A 182 -3.42 -3.16 -1.10
C HIS A 182 -2.38 -2.34 -1.87
N ALA A 183 -2.79 -1.60 -2.91
CA ALA A 183 -1.90 -0.73 -3.66
C ALA A 183 -1.32 0.40 -2.80
N GLN A 184 -2.13 1.01 -1.92
CA GLN A 184 -1.66 2.01 -0.96
C GLN A 184 -0.63 1.43 0.01
N HIS A 185 -0.88 0.24 0.54
CA HIS A 185 0.07 -0.44 1.41
C HIS A 185 1.40 -0.75 0.72
N LEU A 186 1.36 -1.23 -0.53
CA LEU A 186 2.57 -1.46 -1.32
C LEU A 186 3.32 -0.15 -1.60
N GLN A 187 2.61 0.94 -1.88
CA GLN A 187 3.22 2.25 -2.08
C GLN A 187 3.95 2.73 -0.81
N GLU A 188 3.33 2.61 0.36
CA GLU A 188 3.95 2.95 1.64
C GLU A 188 5.21 2.12 1.91
N GLN A 189 5.19 0.83 1.57
CA GLN A 189 6.38 -0.03 1.67
C GLN A 189 7.49 0.41 0.73
N LEU A 190 7.17 0.74 -0.52
CA LEU A 190 8.14 1.24 -1.50
C LEU A 190 8.75 2.57 -1.07
N ASP A 191 7.94 3.50 -0.59
CA ASP A 191 8.41 4.79 -0.08
C ASP A 191 9.34 4.60 1.12
N GLY A 192 9.00 3.67 2.03
CA GLY A 192 9.86 3.31 3.17
C GLY A 192 11.18 2.67 2.75
N LEU A 193 11.18 1.80 1.72
CA LEU A 193 12.41 1.21 1.19
C LEU A 193 13.28 2.23 0.46
N ASN A 194 12.67 3.13 -0.32
CA ASN A 194 13.38 4.22 -1.00
C ASN A 194 14.05 5.16 0.01
N ALA A 195 13.35 5.54 1.08
CA ALA A 195 13.92 6.38 2.12
C ALA A 195 15.15 5.73 2.79
N ARG A 196 15.10 4.42 3.06
CA ARG A 196 16.26 3.67 3.59
C ARG A 196 17.40 3.59 2.60
N LEU A 197 17.08 3.41 1.31
CA LEU A 197 18.07 3.36 0.24
C LEU A 197 18.80 4.72 0.13
N ASP A 198 18.06 5.82 0.17
CA ASP A 198 18.63 7.17 0.17
C ASP A 198 19.49 7.44 1.42
N GLU A 199 19.07 6.98 2.60
CA GLU A 199 19.87 7.05 3.83
C GLU A 199 21.19 6.27 3.67
N HIS A 200 21.13 5.05 3.15
CA HIS A 200 22.32 4.22 2.90
C HIS A 200 23.25 4.87 1.87
N HIS A 201 22.72 5.43 0.79
CA HIS A 201 23.53 6.19 -0.18
C HIS A 201 24.19 7.41 0.45
N GLY A 202 23.47 8.17 1.28
CA GLY A 202 24.05 9.30 2.02
C GLY A 202 25.19 8.86 2.95
N ARG A 203 25.00 7.76 3.67
CA ARG A 203 26.03 7.19 4.55
C ARG A 203 27.25 6.69 3.76
N LEU A 204 27.05 6.02 2.63
CA LEU A 204 28.15 5.56 1.77
C LEU A 204 28.94 6.74 1.20
N ALA A 205 28.28 7.82 0.79
CA ALA A 205 28.95 9.02 0.32
C ALA A 205 29.83 9.66 1.41
N LEU A 206 29.34 9.72 2.64
CA LEU A 206 30.11 10.21 3.79
C LEU A 206 31.33 9.33 4.09
N LEU A 207 31.16 8.01 4.13
CA LEU A 207 32.26 7.07 4.35
C LEU A 207 33.29 7.13 3.22
N SER A 208 32.86 7.32 1.96
CA SER A 208 33.78 7.48 0.84
C SER A 208 34.63 8.74 1.02
N ALA A 209 34.00 9.87 1.34
CA ALA A 209 34.70 11.14 1.55
C ALA A 209 35.67 11.07 2.74
N GLU A 210 35.32 10.35 3.81
CA GLU A 210 36.21 10.11 4.95
C GLU A 210 37.41 9.24 4.56
N ASN A 211 37.19 8.16 3.81
CA ASN A 211 38.28 7.31 3.31
C ASN A 211 39.24 8.08 2.39
N ASP A 212 38.71 8.94 1.53
CA ASP A 212 39.55 9.76 0.64
C ASP A 212 40.41 10.75 1.43
N ARG A 213 39.89 11.31 2.53
CA ARG A 213 40.68 12.15 3.45
C ARG A 213 41.78 11.36 4.15
N ILE A 214 41.44 10.20 4.71
CA ILE A 214 42.42 9.33 5.39
C ILE A 214 43.53 8.92 4.43
N ARG A 215 43.20 8.60 3.17
CA ARG A 215 44.19 8.28 2.14
C ARG A 215 45.10 9.47 1.85
N ALA A 216 44.56 10.67 1.70
CA ALA A 216 45.38 11.86 1.50
C ALA A 216 46.33 12.13 2.68
N GLU A 217 45.85 12.00 3.92
CA GLU A 217 46.68 12.16 5.12
C GLU A 217 47.79 11.09 5.20
N GLN A 218 47.50 9.86 4.80
CA GLN A 218 48.49 8.78 4.72
C GLN A 218 49.53 9.05 3.62
N ASP A 219 49.11 9.54 2.46
CA ASP A 219 50.01 9.89 1.37
C ASP A 219 50.96 11.03 1.79
N ASP A 220 50.44 12.06 2.45
CA ASP A 220 51.25 13.17 2.99
C ASP A 220 52.25 12.69 4.05
N TYR A 221 51.79 11.83 4.98
CA TYR A 221 52.65 11.28 6.03
C TYR A 221 53.76 10.39 5.44
N THR A 222 53.43 9.52 4.49
CA THR A 222 54.40 8.63 3.83
C THR A 222 55.42 9.42 2.99
N ALA A 223 54.99 10.48 2.29
CA ALA A 223 55.89 11.39 1.58
C ALA A 223 56.85 12.13 2.55
N GLY A 224 56.35 12.56 3.71
CA GLY A 224 57.17 13.14 4.77
C GLY A 224 58.25 12.18 5.27
N LEU A 225 57.85 10.94 5.59
CA LEU A 225 58.80 9.89 6.02
C LEU A 225 59.83 9.55 4.94
N GLN A 226 59.43 9.50 3.66
CA GLN A 226 60.37 9.27 2.56
C GLN A 226 61.41 10.38 2.48
N THR A 227 60.98 11.63 2.60
CA THR A 227 61.89 12.79 2.61
C THR A 227 62.87 12.73 3.78
N GLU A 228 62.39 12.36 4.97
CA GLU A 228 63.24 12.21 6.16
C GLU A 228 64.24 11.06 6.00
N ILE A 229 63.81 9.92 5.45
CA ILE A 229 64.70 8.78 5.15
C ILE A 229 65.78 9.20 4.16
N GLU A 230 65.44 9.93 3.11
CA GLU A 230 66.40 10.43 2.12
C GLU A 230 67.42 11.39 2.76
N GLU A 231 66.96 12.29 3.62
CA GLU A 231 67.81 13.22 4.36
C GLU A 231 68.78 12.49 5.29
N LEU A 232 68.25 11.60 6.14
CA LEU A 232 69.07 10.79 7.06
C LEU A 232 70.05 9.90 6.32
N THR A 233 69.65 9.34 5.18
CA THR A 233 70.54 8.55 4.31
C THR A 233 71.68 9.42 3.80
N ARG A 234 71.39 10.66 3.36
CA ARG A 234 72.42 11.61 2.90
C ARG A 234 73.39 11.95 4.02
N GLN A 235 72.89 12.32 5.20
CA GLN A 235 73.71 12.64 6.38
C GLN A 235 74.61 11.46 6.77
N LEU A 236 74.07 10.25 6.76
CA LEU A 236 74.81 9.03 7.08
C LEU A 236 75.90 8.74 6.04
N THR A 237 75.63 8.96 4.75
CA THR A 237 76.68 8.83 3.70
C THR A 237 77.78 9.89 3.85
N GLN A 238 77.44 11.12 4.24
CA GLN A 238 78.41 12.18 4.49
C GLN A 238 79.29 11.85 5.69
N ALA A 239 78.69 11.49 6.83
CA ALA A 239 79.44 11.11 8.04
C ALA A 239 80.39 9.93 7.79
N ARG A 240 79.97 8.96 6.95
CA ARG A 240 80.85 7.85 6.53
C ARG A 240 82.05 8.35 5.72
N ARG A 241 81.85 9.27 4.77
CA ARG A 241 82.95 9.88 4.00
C ARG A 241 83.91 10.65 4.89
N GLU A 242 83.39 11.49 5.77
CA GLU A 242 84.20 12.26 6.73
C GLU A 242 85.04 11.35 7.63
N ARG A 243 84.44 10.25 8.11
CA ARG A 243 85.15 9.20 8.87
C ARG A 243 86.26 8.57 8.04
N ASP A 244 85.98 8.20 6.79
CA ASP A 244 86.96 7.53 5.92
C ASP A 244 88.12 8.47 5.56
N GLU A 245 87.84 9.76 5.33
CA GLU A 245 88.86 10.80 5.13
C GLU A 245 89.71 11.03 6.39
N ALA A 246 89.08 11.11 7.57
CA ALA A 246 89.80 11.25 8.83
C ALA A 246 90.72 10.04 9.08
N ARG A 247 90.23 8.83 8.79
CA ARG A 247 91.01 7.60 8.90
C ARG A 247 92.21 7.61 7.96
N ALA A 248 92.03 7.97 6.69
CA ALA A 248 93.12 8.07 5.73
C ALA A 248 94.21 9.06 6.18
N ARG A 249 93.81 10.22 6.74
CA ARG A 249 94.76 11.18 7.31
C ARG A 249 95.49 10.64 8.53
N CYS A 250 94.81 9.91 9.41
CA CYS A 250 95.45 9.24 10.55
C CYS A 250 96.47 8.21 10.09
N ASP A 251 96.15 7.43 9.06
CA ASP A 251 97.05 6.44 8.47
C ASP A 251 98.29 7.14 7.86
N GLU A 252 98.10 8.22 7.08
CA GLU A 252 99.18 9.04 6.51
C GLU A 252 100.08 9.65 7.61
N LEU A 253 99.49 10.24 8.65
CA LEU A 253 100.24 10.79 9.78
C LEU A 253 101.02 9.72 10.54
N THR A 254 100.46 8.51 10.65
CA THR A 254 101.12 7.38 11.30
C THR A 254 102.32 6.91 10.47
N GLU A 255 102.18 6.81 9.15
CA GLU A 255 103.30 6.51 8.24
C GLU A 255 104.39 7.59 8.31
N HIS A 256 104.01 8.86 8.34
CA HIS A 256 104.94 9.97 8.52
C HIS A 256 105.68 9.93 9.86
N LEU A 257 104.98 9.60 10.96
CA LEU A 257 105.59 9.43 12.27
C LEU A 257 106.56 8.25 12.27
N GLN A 258 106.20 7.11 11.66
CA GLN A 258 107.10 5.96 11.50
C GLN A 258 108.34 6.29 10.66
N ALA A 259 108.21 7.13 9.63
CA ALA A 259 109.35 7.56 8.81
C ALA A 259 110.27 8.57 9.52
N LEU A 260 109.70 9.39 10.42
CA LEU A 260 110.45 10.35 11.25
C LEU A 260 111.07 9.70 12.49
N ASP A 261 110.61 8.50 12.85
CA ASP A 261 111.11 7.67 13.93
C ASP A 261 111.74 6.36 13.39
N PRO A 262 112.80 6.43 12.56
CA PRO A 262 113.48 5.23 12.06
C PRO A 262 114.34 4.50 13.12
N GLU A 263 114.19 4.84 14.40
CA GLU A 263 114.92 4.30 15.54
C GLU A 263 113.85 3.96 16.61
N ASP A 264 113.39 2.72 16.74
CA ASP A 264 114.01 1.70 17.58
C ASP A 264 113.60 0.29 17.09
N ASP A 265 114.34 -0.25 16.11
CA ASP A 265 114.44 -1.70 15.89
C ASP A 265 115.88 -2.12 16.18
N ASP A 266 116.37 -1.73 17.37
CA ASP A 266 117.61 -2.24 17.96
C ASP A 266 117.21 -3.13 19.15
N PRO A 267 117.10 -4.46 18.99
CA PRO A 267 116.75 -5.34 20.08
C PRO A 267 117.96 -5.60 20.99
N GLU A 268 118.75 -4.59 21.34
CA GLU A 268 119.89 -4.76 22.25
C GLU A 268 120.52 -3.43 22.74
N ASN A 269 119.81 -2.56 23.46
CA ASN A 269 120.53 -1.68 24.40
C ASN A 269 119.73 -1.09 25.57
N THR A 270 120.44 -1.02 26.69
CA THR A 270 120.03 -0.72 28.06
C THR A 270 119.52 0.69 28.34
N GLY A 271 118.36 0.76 29.00
CA GLY A 271 118.12 1.54 30.23
C GLY A 271 118.07 3.07 30.16
N ASP A 272 116.86 3.63 30.19
CA ASP A 272 116.54 4.85 30.96
C ASP A 272 115.06 4.87 31.40
N PRO A 273 114.72 4.83 32.71
CA PRO A 273 113.34 4.77 33.20
C PRO A 273 112.63 6.14 33.26
N ASN A 274 113.00 7.12 32.42
CA ASN A 274 112.49 8.48 32.58
C ASN A 274 112.17 9.23 31.27
N HIS A 275 111.46 8.59 30.34
CA HIS A 275 110.84 9.28 29.20
C HIS A 275 109.33 9.51 29.43
N PRO A 276 108.81 10.74 29.33
CA PRO A 276 107.44 11.07 29.73
C PRO A 276 106.45 10.60 28.66
N THR A 277 105.77 9.48 28.91
CA THR A 277 104.58 9.03 28.19
C THR A 277 103.43 10.02 28.44
N GLY A 278 103.41 11.12 27.69
CA GLY A 278 102.48 12.21 27.88
C GLY A 278 101.92 12.70 26.55
N LYS A 279 100.79 12.11 26.13
CA LYS A 279 99.56 12.89 25.97
C LYS A 279 98.35 12.06 26.45
N PRO A 280 97.71 12.43 27.58
CA PRO A 280 96.48 11.79 28.05
C PRO A 280 95.32 11.88 27.05
N GLU A 281 95.42 12.79 26.07
CA GLU A 281 94.44 13.01 25.02
C GLU A 281 94.23 11.78 24.11
N HIS A 282 95.27 10.98 23.84
CA HIS A 282 95.14 9.83 22.92
C HIS A 282 94.45 8.62 23.58
N ALA A 283 94.76 8.38 24.86
CA ALA A 283 94.06 7.36 25.66
C ALA A 283 92.60 7.77 25.92
N GLU A 284 92.35 9.06 26.12
CA GLU A 284 90.99 9.59 26.30
C GLU A 284 90.19 9.52 24.99
N LEU A 285 90.80 9.78 23.83
CA LEU A 285 90.17 9.62 22.51
C LEU A 285 89.84 8.15 22.20
N LEU A 286 90.73 7.21 22.50
CA LEU A 286 90.45 5.78 22.32
C LEU A 286 89.33 5.31 23.24
N ALA A 287 89.33 5.72 24.51
CA ALA A 287 88.22 5.44 25.42
C ALA A 287 86.90 6.08 24.96
N ARG A 288 86.95 7.26 24.32
CA ARG A 288 85.79 7.93 23.73
C ARG A 288 85.25 7.16 22.53
N ILE A 289 86.12 6.66 21.65
CA ILE A 289 85.73 5.84 20.49
C ILE A 289 85.08 4.55 20.95
N GLU A 290 85.68 3.83 21.89
CA GLU A 290 85.13 2.57 22.42
C GLU A 290 83.76 2.78 23.10
N ASN A 291 83.57 3.93 23.77
CA ASN A 291 82.29 4.28 24.39
C ASN A 291 81.23 4.67 23.34
N LEU A 292 81.64 5.34 22.25
CA LEU A 292 80.76 5.63 21.11
C LEU A 292 80.33 4.35 20.37
N GLU A 293 81.23 3.37 20.21
CA GLU A 293 80.88 2.06 19.64
C GLU A 293 79.84 1.33 20.50
N LYS A 294 80.03 1.29 21.83
CA LYS A 294 79.05 0.71 22.76
C LYS A 294 77.69 1.42 22.72
N LEU A 295 77.68 2.75 22.53
CA LEU A 295 76.44 3.51 22.38
C LEU A 295 75.76 3.24 21.03
N LEU A 296 76.52 3.05 19.96
CA LEU A 296 76.01 2.71 18.64
C LEU A 296 75.35 1.32 18.65
N ASP A 297 76.00 0.33 19.24
CA ASP A 297 75.45 -1.03 19.39
C ASP A 297 74.15 -1.02 20.20
N LYS A 298 74.10 -0.23 21.27
CA LYS A 298 72.89 -0.07 22.08
C LYS A 298 71.75 0.61 21.30
N ALA A 299 72.05 1.62 20.49
CA ALA A 299 71.06 2.31 19.67
C ALA A 299 70.52 1.40 18.55
N LEU A 300 71.39 0.62 17.90
CA LEU A 300 70.99 -0.36 16.89
C LEU A 300 70.10 -1.46 17.49
N TYR A 301 70.44 -1.96 18.69
CA TYR A 301 69.61 -2.90 19.43
C TYR A 301 68.20 -2.33 19.72
N GLN A 302 68.13 -1.08 20.22
CA GLN A 302 66.86 -0.42 20.51
C GLN A 302 66.00 -0.19 19.26
N ARG A 303 66.64 0.15 18.13
CA ARG A 303 65.96 0.30 16.85
C ARG A 303 65.33 -1.03 16.39
N ASP A 304 66.09 -2.12 16.45
CA ASP A 304 65.62 -3.43 16.01
C ASP A 304 64.51 -3.98 16.92
N GLU A 305 64.57 -3.69 18.23
CA GLU A 305 63.49 -3.98 19.19
C GLU A 305 62.21 -3.17 18.87
N ALA A 306 62.35 -1.87 18.54
CA ALA A 306 61.23 -1.03 18.12
C ALA A 306 60.60 -1.52 16.81
N PHE A 307 61.41 -1.96 15.84
CA PHE A 307 60.89 -2.58 14.61
C PHE A 307 60.15 -3.89 14.87
N ARG A 308 60.65 -4.76 15.77
CA ARG A 308 59.93 -6.00 16.13
C ARG A 308 58.58 -5.73 16.77
N THR A 309 58.52 -4.76 17.69
CA THR A 309 57.26 -4.38 18.33
C THR A 309 56.27 -3.79 17.33
N LEU A 310 56.69 -2.89 16.45
CA LEU A 310 55.84 -2.36 15.37
C LEU A 310 55.33 -3.46 14.44
N ASN A 311 56.19 -4.41 14.06
CA ASN A 311 55.81 -5.52 13.17
C ASN A 311 54.85 -6.52 13.86
N HIS A 312 54.92 -6.64 15.19
CA HIS A 312 53.96 -7.43 15.97
C HIS A 312 52.57 -6.77 16.02
N TYR A 313 52.50 -5.43 16.00
CA TYR A 313 51.23 -4.70 15.95
C TYR A 313 50.65 -4.57 14.53
N LEU A 314 51.50 -4.58 13.50
CA LEU A 314 51.10 -4.49 12.10
C LEU A 314 50.85 -5.86 11.44
N SER A 315 51.30 -6.96 12.06
CA SER A 315 50.83 -8.29 11.66
C SER A 315 49.33 -8.37 11.97
N PRO A 316 48.46 -8.61 10.96
CA PRO A 316 47.04 -8.80 11.21
C PRO A 316 46.90 -9.92 12.22
N ARG A 317 46.28 -9.63 13.37
CA ARG A 317 45.72 -10.70 14.20
C ARG A 317 44.82 -11.50 13.26
N GLU A 318 45.25 -12.73 12.94
CA GLU A 318 44.38 -13.78 12.44
C GLU A 318 43.35 -14.12 13.54
N THR A 319 42.49 -13.17 13.87
CA THR A 319 41.27 -13.41 14.63
C THR A 319 40.19 -13.74 13.62
N GLY A 320 40.04 -15.03 13.39
CA GLY A 320 38.99 -15.56 12.53
C GLY A 320 38.66 -17.03 12.77
N HIS A 321 38.98 -17.60 13.95
CA HIS A 321 38.31 -18.85 14.36
C HIS A 321 36.88 -18.50 14.78
N VAL A 322 35.99 -18.50 13.80
CA VAL A 322 34.54 -18.50 14.00
C VAL A 322 34.18 -19.89 14.53
N PRO A 323 33.69 -20.05 15.77
CA PRO A 323 33.12 -21.31 16.18
C PRO A 323 31.87 -21.57 15.35
N SER A 324 31.92 -22.60 14.52
CA SER A 324 30.76 -23.14 13.82
C SER A 324 29.68 -23.50 14.84
N ASN A 325 28.62 -22.70 14.91
CA ASN A 325 27.38 -23.11 15.56
C ASN A 325 26.75 -24.21 14.70
N GLU A 326 26.87 -25.44 15.17
CA GLU A 326 26.11 -26.59 14.68
C GLU A 326 24.61 -26.31 14.85
N THR A 327 23.93 -26.30 13.72
CA THR A 327 22.48 -26.19 13.60
C THR A 327 21.86 -27.56 13.79
N HIS A 328 20.77 -27.58 14.56
CA HIS A 328 19.88 -28.72 14.75
C HIS A 328 19.46 -29.40 13.44
N SER A 329 19.41 -30.74 13.49
CA SER A 329 18.40 -31.56 12.80
C SER A 329 18.01 -32.72 13.70
#